data_AF-A0A0G0KZN3-F1
#
_entry.id   AF-A0A0G0KZN3-F1
#
_cell.length_a   1.000
_cell.length_b   1.000
_cell.length_c   1.000
_cell.angle_alpha   90.00
_cell.angle_beta   90.00
_cell.angle_gamma   90.00
#
_symmetry.space_group_name_H-M   'P 1'
#
loop_
_entity.id
_entity.type
_entity.pdbx_description
1 polymer ?
#
loop_
_entity_poly.entity_id
_entity_poly.type
_entity_poly.pdbx_seq_one_letter_code
_entity_poly.pdbx_strand_id
1 'polypeptide(L)'
;MDSPRSDTKVDIVSYHDNWTTSTTALTLFSSYAAEFNRTPVKPFFSSETVGAYDGDLGDHDALMRVIWGTALGGAGIVVQNDASFGFDPNANISSKKSNLLKMLDIEGYATKFFNQSSIDLTNMKPQGALSSTGIVLARLGEEYVVYSQSGTGFTVDLSASSSSFTARFYNPRSGLFEPSFNVAGGSATRSFTKPTSSDWVLHLVKSGSVTSTPTPSATKTPTPTPTQTTIQGDANGDGLVNIADYAIWLTNYNKNLSGVSNGDFNNNGKVDGIDFVIWLKNYTG
;
A
#
# COMPACT_ATOMS: atom_id res chain seq x y z
N MET A 1 -15.40 -1.01 -33.87
CA MET A 1 -14.50 -1.35 -32.76
C MET A 1 -15.36 -1.45 -31.53
N ASP A 2 -15.38 -2.61 -30.87
CA ASP A 2 -16.12 -2.77 -29.62
C ASP A 2 -15.62 -1.72 -28.63
N SER A 3 -16.55 -0.86 -28.18
CA SER A 3 -16.29 0.05 -27.09
C SER A 3 -16.93 -0.56 -25.86
N PRO A 4 -16.22 -1.41 -25.10
CA PRO A 4 -16.78 -2.02 -23.88
C PRO A 4 -17.31 -0.96 -22.92
N ARG A 5 -16.78 0.27 -22.97
CA ARG A 5 -17.29 1.42 -22.21
C ARG A 5 -18.70 1.87 -22.61
N SER A 6 -19.08 1.69 -23.87
CA SER A 6 -20.42 2.04 -24.38
C SER A 6 -21.47 0.97 -24.09
N ASP A 7 -21.04 -0.25 -23.72
CA ASP A 7 -21.97 -1.29 -23.29
C ASP A 7 -22.47 -0.99 -21.88
N THR A 8 -23.79 -0.84 -21.75
CA THR A 8 -24.46 -0.56 -20.48
C THR A 8 -24.35 -1.71 -19.49
N LYS A 9 -24.02 -2.93 -19.94
CA LYS A 9 -23.84 -4.12 -19.11
C LYS A 9 -22.43 -4.26 -18.55
N VAL A 10 -21.46 -3.48 -19.04
CA VAL A 10 -20.08 -3.54 -18.56
C VAL A 10 -19.94 -2.67 -17.32
N ASP A 11 -19.69 -3.27 -16.17
CA ASP A 11 -19.50 -2.55 -14.91
C ASP A 11 -18.04 -2.14 -14.65
N ILE A 12 -17.10 -2.89 -15.21
CA ILE A 12 -15.66 -2.67 -15.06
C ILE A 12 -14.93 -2.96 -16.36
N VAL A 13 -13.93 -2.16 -16.69
CA VAL A 13 -13.04 -2.41 -17.83
C VAL A 13 -11.70 -2.88 -17.32
N SER A 14 -11.30 -4.09 -17.69
CA SER A 14 -9.94 -4.53 -17.42
C SER A 14 -9.04 -4.32 -18.63
N TYR A 15 -7.86 -3.76 -18.38
CA TYR A 15 -6.83 -3.59 -19.40
C TYR A 15 -5.71 -4.58 -19.19
N HIS A 16 -5.26 -5.10 -20.32
CA HIS A 16 -4.08 -5.92 -20.42
C HIS A 16 -3.00 -5.07 -21.08
N ASP A 17 -2.26 -4.33 -20.26
CA ASP A 17 -1.11 -3.58 -20.73
C ASP A 17 0.11 -4.50 -20.70
N ASN A 18 0.70 -4.75 -21.87
CA ASN A 18 1.95 -5.49 -22.00
C ASN A 18 3.10 -4.70 -21.35
N TRP A 19 3.31 -4.91 -20.06
CA TRP A 19 4.41 -4.33 -19.31
C TRP A 19 5.61 -5.30 -19.29
N THR A 20 6.79 -4.75 -19.05
CA THR A 20 8.04 -5.53 -18.90
C THR A 20 8.78 -5.02 -17.66
N THR A 21 9.79 -5.73 -17.19
CA THR A 21 10.65 -5.23 -16.09
C THR A 21 11.27 -3.87 -16.39
N SER A 22 11.36 -3.43 -17.64
CA SER A 22 11.83 -2.08 -18.00
C SER A 22 10.74 -0.99 -17.96
N THR A 23 9.46 -1.35 -17.83
CA THR A 23 8.35 -0.41 -17.81
C THR A 23 8.45 0.51 -16.59
N THR A 24 8.32 1.81 -16.83
CA THR A 24 8.39 2.83 -15.78
C THR A 24 7.02 3.04 -15.13
N ALA A 25 7.00 3.51 -13.89
CA ALA A 25 5.75 3.88 -13.23
C ALA A 25 5.04 5.03 -13.97
N LEU A 26 5.79 5.92 -14.62
CA LEU A 26 5.24 7.03 -15.41
C LEU A 26 4.49 6.53 -16.66
N THR A 27 5.02 5.50 -17.32
CA THR A 27 4.35 4.87 -18.47
C THR A 27 2.97 4.35 -18.06
N LEU A 28 2.92 3.58 -16.96
CA LEU A 28 1.66 3.00 -16.46
C LEU A 28 0.69 4.07 -15.96
N PHE A 29 1.20 5.03 -15.18
CA PHE A 29 0.41 6.18 -14.75
C PHE A 29 -0.23 6.90 -15.95
N SER A 30 0.54 7.14 -17.01
CA SER A 30 0.04 7.87 -18.19
C SER A 30 -1.05 7.09 -18.92
N SER A 31 -0.89 5.78 -19.09
CA SER A 31 -1.92 4.91 -19.69
C SER A 31 -3.22 4.98 -18.90
N TYR A 32 -3.16 4.75 -17.59
CA TYR A 32 -4.35 4.71 -16.73
C TYR A 32 -4.98 6.11 -16.51
N ALA A 33 -4.16 7.15 -16.41
CA ALA A 33 -4.66 8.53 -16.30
C ALA A 33 -5.41 8.98 -17.57
N ALA A 34 -4.98 8.52 -18.75
CA ALA A 34 -5.72 8.75 -20.00
C ALA A 34 -7.09 8.08 -19.98
N GLU A 35 -7.19 6.89 -19.37
CA GLU A 35 -8.42 6.13 -19.22
C GLU A 35 -9.39 6.70 -18.17
N PHE A 36 -8.85 7.33 -17.11
CA PHE A 36 -9.64 7.88 -15.99
C PHE A 36 -10.71 8.89 -16.44
N ASN A 37 -10.39 9.74 -17.42
CA ASN A 37 -11.29 10.80 -17.88
C ASN A 37 -12.17 10.39 -19.08
N ARG A 38 -12.12 9.12 -19.52
CA ARG A 38 -12.90 8.69 -20.68
C ARG A 38 -14.38 8.58 -20.35
N THR A 39 -15.21 8.92 -21.33
CA THR A 39 -16.66 8.84 -21.26
C THR A 39 -17.19 7.71 -22.15
N PRO A 40 -18.14 6.88 -21.69
CA PRO A 40 -18.69 6.82 -20.32
C PRO A 40 -17.64 6.44 -19.27
N VAL A 41 -17.77 7.03 -18.08
CA VAL A 41 -16.91 6.72 -16.94
C VAL A 41 -17.21 5.29 -16.51
N LYS A 42 -16.17 4.48 -16.40
CA LYS A 42 -16.22 3.11 -15.87
C LYS A 42 -15.02 2.94 -14.93
N PRO A 43 -15.18 2.26 -13.79
CA PRO A 43 -14.04 1.72 -13.06
C PRO A 43 -13.16 0.89 -13.98
N PHE A 44 -11.86 0.95 -13.76
CA PHE A 44 -10.90 0.18 -14.52
C PHE A 44 -9.88 -0.47 -13.62
N PHE A 45 -9.37 -1.58 -14.11
CA PHE A 45 -8.65 -2.53 -13.28
C PHE A 45 -7.55 -3.21 -14.08
N SER A 46 -6.34 -3.22 -13.53
CA SER A 46 -5.25 -4.03 -14.07
C SER A 46 -5.36 -5.44 -13.49
N SER A 47 -5.79 -6.40 -14.32
CA SER A 47 -5.90 -7.80 -13.90
C SER A 47 -4.64 -8.61 -14.16
N GLU A 48 -3.76 -8.14 -15.06
CA GLU A 48 -2.55 -8.87 -15.45
C GLU A 48 -1.32 -7.99 -15.24
N THR A 49 -0.99 -7.83 -13.96
CA THR A 49 0.07 -6.91 -13.50
C THR A 49 1.40 -7.61 -13.38
N VAL A 50 1.48 -8.87 -13.80
CA VAL A 50 2.70 -9.63 -13.97
C VAL A 50 2.66 -10.41 -15.26
N GLY A 51 3.73 -10.34 -16.05
CA GLY A 51 3.98 -11.40 -17.01
C GLY A 51 4.23 -12.66 -16.20
N ALA A 52 3.43 -13.70 -16.44
CA ALA A 52 3.48 -15.03 -15.83
C ALA A 52 4.56 -15.21 -14.75
N TYR A 53 4.16 -15.15 -13.47
CA TYR A 53 5.02 -15.59 -12.38
C TYR A 53 5.18 -17.10 -12.41
N ASP A 54 6.05 -17.60 -13.28
CA ASP A 54 6.51 -19.00 -13.34
C ASP A 54 7.35 -19.41 -12.11
N GLY A 55 7.66 -18.44 -11.24
CA GLY A 55 8.53 -18.56 -10.08
C GLY A 55 9.63 -17.51 -10.02
N ASP A 56 9.92 -16.81 -11.13
CA ASP A 56 11.07 -15.91 -11.25
C ASP A 56 10.73 -14.46 -11.65
N LEU A 57 9.75 -13.84 -10.96
CA LEU A 57 9.67 -12.38 -10.90
C LEU A 57 10.89 -11.84 -10.12
N GLY A 58 12.02 -11.76 -10.82
CA GLY A 58 13.30 -11.33 -10.28
C GLY A 58 13.39 -9.82 -10.04
N ASP A 59 12.36 -9.05 -10.40
CA ASP A 59 12.34 -7.59 -10.27
C ASP A 59 11.15 -7.11 -9.43
N HIS A 60 11.31 -7.22 -8.11
CA HIS A 60 10.40 -6.63 -7.12
C HIS A 60 10.23 -5.11 -7.29
N ASP A 61 11.24 -4.43 -7.84
CA ASP A 61 11.18 -2.98 -8.08
C ASP A 61 10.23 -2.68 -9.24
N ALA A 62 10.22 -3.54 -10.26
CA ALA A 62 9.24 -3.46 -11.33
C ALA A 62 7.82 -3.62 -10.80
N LEU A 63 7.57 -4.60 -9.93
CA LEU A 63 6.24 -4.78 -9.32
C LEU A 63 5.79 -3.53 -8.56
N MET A 64 6.68 -2.90 -7.78
CA MET A 64 6.34 -1.63 -7.13
C MET A 64 6.01 -0.53 -8.13
N ARG A 65 6.80 -0.38 -9.22
CA ARG A 65 6.49 0.59 -10.28
C ARG A 65 5.13 0.31 -10.90
N VAL A 66 4.78 -0.97 -11.07
CA VAL A 66 3.47 -1.38 -11.58
C VAL A 66 2.35 -0.98 -10.63
N ILE A 67 2.47 -1.31 -9.35
CA ILE A 67 1.46 -0.97 -8.35
C ILE A 67 1.26 0.53 -8.23
N TRP A 68 2.33 1.30 -8.03
CA TRP A 68 2.21 2.74 -7.78
C TRP A 68 1.84 3.53 -9.03
N GLY A 69 2.38 3.17 -10.20
CA GLY A 69 1.99 3.80 -11.47
C GLY A 69 0.51 3.58 -11.77
N THR A 70 0.04 2.34 -11.62
CA THR A 70 -1.35 1.94 -11.87
C THR A 70 -2.32 2.59 -10.88
N ALA A 71 -2.05 2.47 -9.58
CA ALA A 71 -2.92 3.00 -8.53
C ALA A 71 -3.05 4.53 -8.60
N LEU A 72 -1.95 5.26 -8.78
CA LEU A 72 -2.00 6.72 -8.91
C LEU A 72 -2.53 7.18 -10.26
N GLY A 73 -2.51 6.32 -11.29
CA GLY A 73 -3.24 6.49 -12.55
C GLY A 73 -4.76 6.32 -12.39
N GLY A 74 -5.25 5.97 -11.19
CA GLY A 74 -6.67 5.87 -10.86
C GLY A 74 -7.29 4.49 -11.10
N ALA A 75 -6.47 3.47 -11.38
CA ALA A 75 -6.92 2.10 -11.58
C ALA A 75 -6.87 1.29 -10.28
N GLY A 76 -7.77 0.33 -10.15
CA GLY A 76 -7.55 -0.81 -9.24
C GLY A 76 -6.49 -1.76 -9.80
N ILE A 77 -5.90 -2.56 -8.93
CA ILE A 77 -4.85 -3.50 -9.29
C ILE A 77 -5.02 -4.82 -8.54
N VAL A 78 -4.77 -5.95 -9.19
CA VAL A 78 -4.52 -7.25 -8.53
C VAL A 78 -3.20 -7.81 -8.99
N VAL A 79 -2.38 -8.23 -8.03
CA VAL A 79 -1.16 -9.00 -8.31
C VAL A 79 -1.56 -10.44 -8.61
N GLN A 80 -1.90 -10.69 -9.87
CA GLN A 80 -2.18 -12.04 -10.37
C GLN A 80 -0.90 -12.88 -10.45
N ASN A 81 -1.04 -14.20 -10.50
CA ASN A 81 0.03 -15.13 -10.87
C ASN A 81 -0.46 -16.06 -11.98
N ASP A 82 -0.02 -15.84 -13.23
CA ASP A 82 -0.52 -16.63 -14.37
C ASP A 82 -0.14 -18.10 -14.30
N ALA A 83 0.99 -18.46 -13.69
CA ALA A 83 1.37 -19.86 -13.58
C ALA A 83 0.35 -20.64 -12.73
N SER A 84 -0.18 -19.99 -11.67
CA SER A 84 -1.27 -20.57 -10.87
C SER A 84 -2.64 -20.47 -11.55
N PHE A 85 -2.92 -19.38 -12.27
CA PHE A 85 -4.19 -19.18 -12.96
C PHE A 85 -4.37 -20.12 -14.16
N GLY A 86 -3.29 -20.33 -14.93
CA GLY A 86 -3.25 -21.17 -16.12
C GLY A 86 -2.87 -22.63 -15.86
N PHE A 87 -2.63 -23.00 -14.60
CA PHE A 87 -2.16 -24.34 -14.20
C PHE A 87 -0.90 -24.79 -14.97
N ASP A 88 0.09 -23.90 -15.11
CA ASP A 88 1.30 -24.19 -15.86
C ASP A 88 2.05 -25.38 -15.24
N PRO A 89 2.27 -26.49 -15.99
CA PRO A 89 2.98 -27.66 -15.47
C PRO A 89 4.45 -27.38 -15.12
N ASN A 90 5.01 -26.26 -15.58
CA ASN A 90 6.39 -25.84 -15.28
C ASN A 90 6.47 -24.85 -14.09
N ALA A 91 5.33 -24.50 -13.47
CA ALA A 91 5.28 -23.55 -12.36
C ALA A 91 6.14 -24.02 -11.17
N ASN A 92 7.11 -23.20 -10.76
CA ASN A 92 8.02 -23.50 -9.65
C ASN A 92 7.68 -22.68 -8.39
N ILE A 93 6.41 -22.33 -8.20
CA ILE A 93 5.93 -21.40 -7.16
C ILE A 93 6.39 -21.83 -5.76
N SER A 94 6.27 -23.13 -5.43
CA SER A 94 6.62 -23.65 -4.10
C SER A 94 8.12 -23.50 -3.79
N SER A 95 8.99 -23.79 -4.75
CA SER A 95 10.45 -23.65 -4.55
C SER A 95 10.90 -22.18 -4.52
N LYS A 96 10.05 -21.26 -5.00
CA LYS A 96 10.28 -19.81 -5.04
C LYS A 96 9.45 -19.03 -4.00
N LYS A 97 8.91 -19.71 -2.98
CA LYS A 97 8.04 -19.14 -1.94
C LYS A 97 8.55 -17.81 -1.36
N SER A 98 9.86 -17.63 -1.17
CA SER A 98 10.40 -16.38 -0.64
C SER A 98 10.16 -15.17 -1.57
N ASN A 99 10.21 -15.35 -2.89
CA ASN A 99 9.90 -14.29 -3.84
C ASN A 99 8.40 -14.01 -3.87
N LEU A 100 7.56 -15.05 -3.85
CA LEU A 100 6.11 -14.90 -3.75
C LEU A 100 5.71 -14.08 -2.50
N LEU A 101 6.28 -14.39 -1.33
CA LEU A 101 5.99 -13.65 -0.11
C LEU A 101 6.42 -12.17 -0.21
N LYS A 102 7.56 -11.87 -0.82
CA LYS A 102 7.99 -10.48 -1.05
C LYS A 102 7.05 -9.72 -1.98
N MET A 103 6.48 -10.38 -2.99
CA MET A 103 5.47 -9.75 -3.84
C MET A 103 4.20 -9.41 -3.05
N LEU A 104 3.73 -10.33 -2.21
CA LEU A 104 2.58 -10.11 -1.34
C LEU A 104 2.86 -9.01 -0.31
N ASP A 105 4.08 -8.94 0.23
CA ASP A 105 4.51 -7.85 1.11
C ASP A 105 4.40 -6.50 0.39
N ILE A 106 4.87 -6.39 -0.85
CA ILE A 106 4.82 -5.15 -1.64
C ILE A 106 3.36 -4.73 -1.91
N GLU A 107 2.49 -5.65 -2.28
CA GLU A 107 1.05 -5.40 -2.42
C GLU A 107 0.43 -4.94 -1.09
N GLY A 108 0.77 -5.63 0.00
CA GLY A 108 0.35 -5.29 1.36
C GLY A 108 0.81 -3.90 1.78
N TYR A 109 2.03 -3.48 1.40
CA TYR A 109 2.55 -2.15 1.69
C TYR A 109 1.78 -1.06 0.93
N ALA A 110 1.38 -1.27 -0.32
CA ALA A 110 0.51 -0.31 -1.00
C ALA A 110 -0.86 -0.23 -0.31
N THR A 111 -1.45 -1.38 0.04
CA THR A 111 -2.74 -1.44 0.76
C THR A 111 -2.69 -0.70 2.09
N LYS A 112 -1.62 -0.92 2.87
CA LYS A 112 -1.39 -0.25 4.15
C LYS A 112 -1.32 1.27 4.00
N PHE A 113 -0.67 1.78 2.96
CA PHE A 113 -0.61 3.21 2.69
C PHE A 113 -2.01 3.82 2.52
N PHE A 114 -2.85 3.25 1.66
CA PHE A 114 -4.18 3.81 1.39
C PHE A 114 -5.08 3.74 2.63
N ASN A 115 -5.04 2.61 3.36
CA ASN A 115 -5.85 2.43 4.57
C ASN A 115 -5.43 3.36 5.72
N GLN A 116 -4.12 3.58 5.91
CA GLN A 116 -3.60 4.42 7.01
C GLN A 116 -3.52 5.92 6.68
N SER A 117 -3.81 6.30 5.43
CA SER A 117 -3.73 7.70 4.99
C SER A 117 -5.06 8.42 4.99
N SER A 118 -6.19 7.71 5.15
CA SER A 118 -7.54 8.30 5.07
C SER A 118 -7.73 9.13 3.80
N ILE A 119 -7.19 8.63 2.69
CA ILE A 119 -7.16 9.35 1.41
C ILE A 119 -8.59 9.49 0.86
N ASP A 120 -8.94 10.70 0.43
CA ASP A 120 -10.23 10.98 -0.21
C ASP A 120 -10.22 10.58 -1.69
N LEU A 121 -10.08 9.27 -1.95
CA LEU A 121 -9.99 8.71 -3.32
C LEU A 121 -11.17 9.12 -4.21
N THR A 122 -12.33 9.39 -3.63
CA THR A 122 -13.55 9.80 -4.35
C THR A 122 -13.38 11.16 -5.04
N ASN A 123 -12.63 12.08 -4.42
CA ASN A 123 -12.44 13.45 -4.93
C ASN A 123 -11.04 13.71 -5.49
N MET A 124 -10.20 12.67 -5.57
CA MET A 124 -8.88 12.75 -6.17
C MET A 124 -8.89 12.25 -7.61
N LYS A 125 -8.00 12.80 -8.43
CA LYS A 125 -7.83 12.39 -9.82
C LYS A 125 -6.36 12.43 -10.24
N PRO A 126 -5.94 11.62 -11.23
CA PRO A 126 -4.57 11.64 -11.75
C PRO A 126 -4.27 12.99 -12.41
N GLN A 127 -3.19 13.65 -12.01
CA GLN A 127 -2.81 14.99 -12.45
C GLN A 127 -1.29 15.12 -12.60
N GLY A 128 -0.71 14.39 -13.57
CA GLY A 128 0.75 14.25 -13.72
C GLY A 128 1.52 15.59 -13.85
N ALA A 129 0.90 16.63 -14.40
CA ALA A 129 1.52 17.96 -14.52
C ALA A 129 1.85 18.63 -13.17
N LEU A 130 1.27 18.17 -12.05
CA LEU A 130 1.50 18.74 -10.73
C LEU A 130 2.81 18.30 -10.08
N SER A 131 3.59 17.41 -10.69
CA SER A 131 4.92 17.06 -10.18
C SER A 131 5.92 16.82 -11.30
N SER A 132 7.19 17.12 -11.05
CA SER A 132 8.27 16.76 -11.96
C SER A 132 8.44 15.25 -12.14
N THR A 133 7.84 14.41 -11.29
CA THR A 133 7.83 12.95 -11.50
C THR A 133 6.85 12.53 -12.60
N GLY A 134 5.86 13.38 -12.89
CA GLY A 134 4.73 13.06 -13.76
C GLY A 134 3.69 12.13 -13.13
N ILE A 135 3.86 11.70 -11.87
CA ILE A 135 3.03 10.66 -11.23
C ILE A 135 2.40 11.23 -9.95
N VAL A 136 1.16 11.72 -10.08
CA VAL A 136 0.43 12.37 -8.97
C VAL A 136 -1.05 12.03 -9.04
N LEU A 137 -1.60 11.56 -7.92
CA LEU A 137 -3.03 11.55 -7.65
C LEU A 137 -3.32 12.73 -6.71
N ALA A 138 -4.25 13.62 -7.07
CA ALA A 138 -4.47 14.83 -6.26
C ALA A 138 -5.93 15.28 -6.23
N ARG A 139 -6.31 15.85 -5.07
CA ARG A 139 -7.42 16.80 -4.90
C ARG A 139 -6.77 18.18 -4.81
N LEU A 140 -6.87 18.92 -5.91
CA LEU A 140 -6.07 20.13 -6.12
C LEU A 140 -6.24 21.13 -4.96
N GLY A 141 -5.12 21.58 -4.38
CA GLY A 141 -5.08 22.52 -3.26
C GLY A 141 -5.33 21.91 -1.87
N GLU A 142 -5.68 20.62 -1.80
CA GLU A 142 -6.11 19.95 -0.56
C GLU A 142 -5.28 18.71 -0.22
N GLU A 143 -5.03 17.82 -1.18
CA GLU A 143 -4.39 16.53 -0.92
C GLU A 143 -3.65 16.02 -2.15
N TYR A 144 -2.44 15.50 -1.95
CA TYR A 144 -1.58 15.02 -3.03
C TYR A 144 -0.86 13.74 -2.61
N VAL A 145 -0.87 12.75 -3.50
CA VAL A 145 -0.04 11.54 -3.40
C VAL A 145 0.86 11.51 -4.62
N VAL A 146 2.17 11.58 -4.39
CA VAL A 146 3.19 11.64 -5.44
C VAL A 146 4.09 10.42 -5.35
N TYR A 147 4.32 9.72 -6.45
CA TYR A 147 5.31 8.65 -6.52
C TYR A 147 6.57 9.13 -7.26
N SER A 148 7.74 8.84 -6.70
CA SER A 148 9.03 9.18 -7.29
C SER A 148 9.91 7.93 -7.35
N GLN A 149 9.94 7.28 -8.53
CA GLN A 149 10.63 6.00 -8.73
C GLN A 149 12.17 6.04 -8.52
N SER A 150 12.81 7.18 -8.75
CA SER A 150 14.27 7.31 -8.68
C SER A 150 14.71 8.76 -8.42
N GLY A 151 16.03 9.02 -8.42
CA GLY A 151 16.62 10.35 -8.18
C GLY A 151 16.65 10.74 -6.71
N THR A 152 17.18 11.91 -6.33
CA THR A 152 17.30 12.34 -4.92
C THR A 152 16.19 13.30 -4.48
N GLY A 153 15.39 13.80 -5.41
CA GLY A 153 14.32 14.75 -5.13
C GLY A 153 13.45 15.03 -6.35
N PHE A 154 12.38 15.78 -6.14
CA PHE A 154 11.41 16.18 -7.15
C PHE A 154 10.69 17.46 -6.73
N THR A 155 9.91 18.07 -7.62
CA THR A 155 9.06 19.22 -7.30
C THR A 155 7.59 18.87 -7.38
N VAL A 156 6.77 19.61 -6.62
CA VAL A 156 5.31 19.55 -6.66
C VAL A 156 4.75 20.96 -6.77
N ASP A 157 3.73 21.12 -7.61
CA ASP A 157 2.93 22.34 -7.71
C ASP A 157 1.90 22.39 -6.58
N LEU A 158 2.16 23.26 -5.61
CA LEU A 158 1.28 23.59 -4.49
C LEU A 158 0.72 25.02 -4.61
N SER A 159 0.76 25.62 -5.80
CA SER A 159 0.32 27.01 -6.02
C SER A 159 -1.19 27.20 -5.85
N ALA A 160 -1.96 26.11 -6.00
CA ALA A 160 -3.42 26.12 -5.88
C ALA A 160 -3.95 26.44 -4.47
N SER A 161 -3.09 26.47 -3.44
CA SER A 161 -3.46 26.83 -2.07
C SER A 161 -2.31 27.54 -1.38
N SER A 162 -2.59 28.67 -0.71
CA SER A 162 -1.62 29.36 0.14
C SER A 162 -1.50 28.77 1.54
N SER A 163 -2.37 27.81 1.90
CA SER A 163 -2.32 27.14 3.19
C SER A 163 -1.09 26.23 3.31
N SER A 164 -0.67 25.96 4.54
CA SER A 164 0.34 24.93 4.81
C SER A 164 -0.22 23.52 4.58
N PHE A 165 0.68 22.57 4.35
CA PHE A 165 0.42 21.15 4.23
C PHE A 165 1.23 20.39 5.29
N THR A 166 0.64 19.35 5.83
CA THR A 166 1.36 18.28 6.53
C THR A 166 1.81 17.26 5.50
N ALA A 167 3.13 17.06 5.43
CA ALA A 167 3.80 16.19 4.48
C ALA A 167 4.39 14.98 5.22
N ARG A 168 4.39 13.81 4.60
CA ARG A 168 5.11 12.62 5.08
C ARG A 168 5.58 11.76 3.92
N PHE A 169 6.80 11.24 4.01
CA PHE A 169 7.28 10.22 3.08
C PHE A 169 6.82 8.84 3.52
N TYR A 170 6.60 7.95 2.57
CA TYR A 170 6.28 6.54 2.79
C TYR A 170 7.21 5.69 1.94
N ASN A 171 7.81 4.69 2.59
CA ASN A 171 8.72 3.76 1.94
C ASN A 171 7.91 2.59 1.37
N PRO A 172 7.75 2.48 0.04
CA PRO A 172 6.98 1.40 -0.58
C PRO A 172 7.64 0.03 -0.44
N ARG A 173 8.90 -0.04 0.02
CA ARG A 173 9.68 -1.27 0.19
C ARG A 173 9.57 -1.88 1.58
N SER A 174 9.17 -1.09 2.57
CA SER A 174 9.04 -1.54 3.97
C SER A 174 7.66 -1.28 4.56
N GLY A 175 6.83 -0.49 3.87
CA GLY A 175 5.51 -0.13 4.33
C GLY A 175 5.48 0.81 5.54
N LEU A 176 6.51 1.64 5.70
CA LEU A 176 6.68 2.55 6.84
C LEU A 176 6.60 4.01 6.41
N PHE A 177 5.95 4.84 7.24
CA PHE A 177 5.98 6.30 7.11
C PHE A 177 7.19 6.87 7.83
N GLU A 178 7.81 7.87 7.20
CA GLU A 178 8.71 8.80 7.85
C GLU A 178 7.95 9.80 8.72
N PRO A 179 8.62 10.44 9.68
CA PRO A 179 8.03 11.52 10.46
C PRO A 179 7.43 12.62 9.57
N SER A 180 6.28 13.15 10.00
CA SER A 180 5.64 14.24 9.27
C SER A 180 6.38 15.57 9.44
N PHE A 181 6.31 16.42 8.42
CA PHE A 181 6.86 17.77 8.43
C PHE A 181 5.89 18.77 7.79
N ASN A 182 6.05 20.06 8.09
CA ASN A 182 5.20 21.11 7.54
C ASN A 182 5.79 21.70 6.25
N VAL A 183 4.93 21.97 5.28
CA VAL A 183 5.31 22.54 3.99
C VAL A 183 4.39 23.71 3.67
N ALA A 184 4.96 24.86 3.32
CA ALA A 184 4.16 25.99 2.85
C ALA A 184 3.65 25.74 1.41
N GLY A 185 2.35 25.95 1.20
CA GLY A 185 1.74 26.04 -0.12
C GLY A 185 2.15 27.31 -0.89
N GLY A 186 1.45 27.59 -1.98
CA GLY A 186 1.60 28.79 -2.80
C GLY A 186 2.75 28.75 -3.81
N SER A 187 3.55 27.67 -3.83
CA SER A 187 4.67 27.52 -4.76
C SER A 187 4.32 26.55 -5.89
N ALA A 188 4.51 26.97 -7.14
CA ALA A 188 4.34 26.11 -8.31
C ALA A 188 5.45 25.05 -8.47
N THR A 189 6.55 25.18 -7.74
CA THR A 189 7.74 24.33 -7.87
C THR A 189 8.33 24.01 -6.50
N ARG A 190 7.50 23.59 -5.54
CA ARG A 190 7.98 23.22 -4.20
C ARG A 190 8.87 21.99 -4.31
N SER A 191 10.15 22.13 -3.97
CA SER A 191 11.12 21.03 -3.98
C SER A 191 11.00 20.14 -2.74
N PHE A 192 11.22 18.84 -2.94
CA PHE A 192 11.30 17.81 -1.91
C PHE A 192 12.57 16.97 -2.11
N THR A 193 13.30 16.76 -1.03
CA THR A 193 14.44 15.84 -0.98
C THR A 193 13.97 14.51 -0.40
N LYS A 194 14.22 13.42 -1.11
CA LYS A 194 13.88 12.08 -0.65
C LYS A 194 14.89 11.58 0.39
N PRO A 195 14.49 10.67 1.29
CA PRO A 195 15.43 10.07 2.23
C PRO A 195 16.57 9.29 1.54
N THR A 196 16.28 8.65 0.39
CA THR A 196 17.28 7.95 -0.45
C THR A 196 16.97 8.11 -1.94
N SER A 197 17.87 7.62 -2.80
CA SER A 197 17.70 7.67 -4.25
C SER A 197 16.65 6.70 -4.81
N SER A 198 16.22 5.72 -4.02
CA SER A 198 15.21 4.70 -4.37
C SER A 198 13.79 5.27 -4.42
N ASP A 199 12.80 4.43 -4.72
CA ASP A 199 11.39 4.81 -4.79
C ASP A 199 10.85 5.35 -3.45
N TRP A 200 10.07 6.42 -3.51
CA TRP A 200 9.33 6.96 -2.36
C TRP A 200 7.96 7.49 -2.78
N VAL A 201 7.01 7.40 -1.86
CA VAL A 201 5.71 8.05 -1.97
C VAL A 201 5.69 9.24 -1.04
N LEU A 202 5.25 10.40 -1.51
CA LEU A 202 4.99 11.56 -0.69
C LEU A 202 3.48 11.75 -0.55
N HIS A 203 3.01 11.87 0.68
CA HIS A 203 1.64 12.23 0.99
C HIS A 203 1.60 13.64 1.60
N LEU A 204 0.78 14.52 1.01
CA LEU A 204 0.57 15.90 1.44
C LEU A 204 -0.92 16.12 1.71
N VAL A 205 -1.25 16.63 2.89
CA VAL A 205 -2.62 17.00 3.28
C VAL A 205 -2.62 18.44 3.78
N LYS A 206 -3.54 19.26 3.30
CA LYS A 206 -3.69 20.65 3.75
C LYS A 206 -3.91 20.71 5.26
N SER A 207 -3.08 21.48 5.96
CA SER A 207 -3.16 21.65 7.41
C SER A 207 -4.48 22.33 7.78
N GLY A 208 -5.21 21.76 8.75
CA GLY A 208 -6.52 22.26 9.16
C GLY A 208 -7.69 21.81 8.28
N SER A 209 -7.44 21.06 7.20
CA SER A 209 -8.48 20.22 6.62
C SER A 209 -8.74 19.11 7.64
N VAL A 210 -9.84 19.23 8.40
CA VAL A 210 -10.42 18.08 9.08
C VAL A 210 -10.81 17.12 7.97
N THR A 211 -9.94 16.17 7.64
CA THR A 211 -10.31 15.03 6.82
C THR A 211 -11.54 14.46 7.50
N SER A 212 -12.67 14.47 6.80
CA SER A 212 -13.82 13.69 7.22
C SER A 212 -13.31 12.26 7.39
N THR A 213 -13.11 11.83 8.64
CA THR A 213 -12.98 10.42 8.97
C THR A 213 -14.10 9.72 8.21
N PRO A 214 -13.83 8.67 7.41
CA PRO A 214 -14.90 7.94 6.78
C PRO A 214 -15.91 7.60 7.88
N THR A 215 -17.16 8.04 7.69
CA THR A 215 -18.25 7.53 8.50
C THR A 215 -18.15 6.01 8.36
N PRO A 216 -17.93 5.23 9.45
CA PRO A 216 -17.96 3.79 9.33
C PRO A 216 -19.33 3.44 8.72
N SER A 217 -19.30 2.86 7.53
CA SER A 217 -20.47 2.26 6.90
C SER A 217 -21.15 1.40 7.97
N ALA A 218 -22.42 1.71 8.28
CA ALA A 218 -23.19 1.22 9.42
C ALA A 218 -22.63 -0.06 10.07
N THR A 219 -21.69 0.12 11.00
CA THR A 219 -21.26 -0.93 11.91
C THR A 219 -22.45 -1.20 12.83
N LYS A 220 -22.89 -2.46 12.88
CA LYS A 220 -23.88 -2.93 13.86
C LYS A 220 -23.51 -2.36 15.24
N THR A 221 -24.50 -1.79 15.91
CA THR A 221 -24.43 -1.17 17.24
C THR A 221 -23.36 -1.83 18.13
N PRO A 222 -22.41 -1.08 18.71
CA PRO A 222 -21.43 -1.65 19.62
C PRO A 222 -22.15 -2.18 20.85
N THR A 223 -22.21 -3.51 20.96
CA THR A 223 -22.40 -4.21 22.23
C THR A 223 -21.27 -3.74 23.18
N PRO A 224 -21.55 -3.44 24.46
CA PRO A 224 -20.55 -2.90 25.38
C PRO A 224 -19.28 -3.74 25.38
N THR A 225 -18.14 -3.06 25.26
CA THR A 225 -16.79 -3.61 25.35
C THR A 225 -16.67 -4.48 26.61
N PRO A 226 -16.50 -5.81 26.50
CA PRO A 226 -16.04 -6.59 27.63
C PRO A 226 -14.62 -6.15 27.95
N THR A 227 -14.32 -5.97 29.23
CA THR A 227 -12.96 -5.79 29.76
C THR A 227 -12.01 -6.75 29.04
N GLN A 228 -11.06 -6.21 28.27
CA GLN A 228 -10.12 -7.02 27.47
C GLN A 228 -9.39 -7.96 28.42
N THR A 229 -9.72 -9.25 28.33
CA THR A 229 -9.06 -10.30 29.08
C THR A 229 -7.78 -10.59 28.31
N THR A 230 -6.61 -10.34 28.90
CA THR A 230 -5.33 -10.66 28.26
C THR A 230 -5.28 -12.17 27.99
N ILE A 231 -5.38 -12.55 26.72
CA ILE A 231 -5.25 -13.95 26.31
C ILE A 231 -3.76 -14.27 26.25
N GLN A 232 -3.34 -15.31 26.95
CA GLN A 232 -1.95 -15.73 26.95
C GLN A 232 -1.58 -16.26 25.56
N GLY A 233 -0.51 -15.72 24.95
CA GLY A 233 -0.13 -16.05 23.57
C GLY A 233 -0.59 -15.03 22.53
N ASP A 234 -1.50 -14.12 22.86
CA ASP A 234 -1.95 -13.03 21.97
C ASP A 234 -1.04 -11.81 22.19
N ALA A 235 -0.03 -11.67 21.33
CA ALA A 235 0.98 -10.61 21.43
C ALA A 235 0.55 -9.34 20.71
N ASN A 236 -0.25 -9.44 19.64
CA ASN A 236 -0.71 -8.27 18.89
C ASN A 236 -2.02 -7.68 19.45
N GLY A 237 -2.68 -8.38 20.38
CA GLY A 237 -3.91 -7.96 21.06
C GLY A 237 -5.17 -8.09 20.19
N ASP A 238 -5.14 -8.92 19.14
CA ASP A 238 -6.24 -9.07 18.18
C ASP A 238 -7.34 -10.06 18.64
N GLY A 239 -7.12 -10.72 19.79
CA GLY A 239 -8.05 -11.68 20.38
C GLY A 239 -7.91 -13.10 19.83
N LEU A 240 -6.96 -13.36 18.93
CA LEU A 240 -6.58 -14.67 18.42
C LEU A 240 -5.15 -14.98 18.88
N VAL A 241 -4.80 -16.27 18.92
CA VAL A 241 -3.41 -16.70 19.13
C VAL A 241 -2.99 -17.45 17.88
N ASN A 242 -2.30 -16.75 16.98
CA ASN A 242 -1.99 -17.24 15.65
C ASN A 242 -0.53 -16.92 15.24
N ILE A 243 -0.21 -17.11 13.96
CA ILE A 243 1.15 -16.94 13.44
C ILE A 243 1.67 -15.50 13.54
N ALA A 244 0.78 -14.49 13.62
CA ALA A 244 1.17 -13.10 13.83
C ALA A 244 1.81 -12.90 15.22
N ASP A 245 1.30 -13.60 16.24
CA ASP A 245 1.86 -13.55 17.59
C ASP A 245 3.19 -14.30 17.69
N TYR A 246 3.30 -15.41 16.97
CA TYR A 246 4.56 -16.12 16.82
C TYR A 246 5.65 -15.24 16.20
N ALA A 247 5.31 -14.40 15.21
CA ALA A 247 6.27 -13.48 14.61
C ALA A 247 6.79 -12.45 15.63
N ILE A 248 5.94 -11.99 16.56
CA ILE A 248 6.33 -11.09 17.65
C ILE A 248 7.24 -11.81 18.65
N TRP A 249 6.87 -13.01 19.09
CA TRP A 249 7.70 -13.84 19.98
C TRP A 249 9.07 -14.14 19.33
N LEU A 250 9.09 -14.55 18.07
CA LEU A 250 10.30 -14.89 17.33
C LEU A 250 11.23 -13.68 17.17
N THR A 251 10.66 -12.51 16.90
CA THR A 251 11.41 -11.24 16.80
C THR A 251 12.12 -10.90 18.11
N ASN A 252 11.55 -11.30 19.24
CA ASN A 252 12.04 -10.98 20.57
C ASN A 252 12.70 -12.14 21.32
N TYR A 253 12.82 -13.30 20.69
CA TYR A 253 13.41 -14.48 21.30
C TYR A 253 14.81 -14.19 21.87
N ASN A 254 15.03 -14.61 23.12
CA ASN A 254 16.26 -14.42 23.89
C ASN A 254 16.57 -12.95 24.26
N LYS A 255 15.57 -12.04 24.20
CA LYS A 255 15.67 -10.68 24.75
C LYS A 255 15.04 -10.58 26.13
N ASN A 256 15.56 -9.67 26.95
CA ASN A 256 15.00 -9.31 28.27
C ASN A 256 13.96 -8.21 28.07
N LEU A 257 12.75 -8.59 27.66
CA LEU A 257 11.60 -7.70 27.47
C LEU A 257 10.43 -8.28 28.24
N SER A 258 9.68 -7.43 28.94
CA SER A 258 8.52 -7.85 29.74
C SER A 258 7.21 -7.65 28.99
N GLY A 259 6.24 -8.52 29.26
CA GLY A 259 4.85 -8.37 28.84
C GLY A 259 4.47 -9.06 27.53
N VAL A 260 3.18 -9.37 27.42
CA VAL A 260 2.59 -10.18 26.35
C VAL A 260 2.84 -9.61 24.95
N SER A 261 2.84 -8.28 24.81
CA SER A 261 3.09 -7.61 23.53
C SER A 261 4.53 -7.71 23.04
N ASN A 262 5.44 -8.13 23.91
CA ASN A 262 6.82 -8.43 23.55
C ASN A 262 7.04 -9.94 23.33
N GLY A 263 6.03 -10.78 23.53
CA GLY A 263 6.15 -12.23 23.51
C GLY A 263 6.58 -12.84 24.85
N ASP A 264 6.63 -12.07 25.95
CA ASP A 264 6.81 -12.60 27.31
C ASP A 264 5.43 -12.91 27.89
N PHE A 265 4.99 -14.15 27.68
CA PHE A 265 3.64 -14.59 27.98
C PHE A 265 3.48 -15.07 29.42
N ASN A 266 4.57 -15.41 30.12
CA ASN A 266 4.55 -15.72 31.55
C ASN A 266 4.91 -14.51 32.45
N ASN A 267 5.24 -13.37 31.84
CA ASN A 267 5.60 -12.11 32.48
C ASN A 267 6.81 -12.23 33.43
N ASN A 268 7.79 -13.07 33.10
CA ASN A 268 9.01 -13.26 33.88
C ASN A 268 10.15 -12.28 33.51
N GLY A 269 9.92 -11.42 32.51
CA GLY A 269 10.88 -10.44 32.02
C GLY A 269 11.86 -10.94 30.98
N LYS A 270 11.63 -12.13 30.41
CA LYS A 270 12.46 -12.73 29.36
C LYS A 270 11.59 -13.49 28.38
N VAL A 271 11.80 -13.24 27.09
CA VAL A 271 11.11 -13.94 26.00
C VAL A 271 11.91 -15.20 25.63
N ASP A 272 11.46 -16.38 26.04
CA ASP A 272 12.17 -17.63 25.77
C ASP A 272 11.26 -18.83 25.44
N GLY A 273 11.83 -20.03 25.52
CA GLY A 273 11.15 -21.27 25.16
C GLY A 273 9.92 -21.58 26.03
N ILE A 274 9.83 -21.02 27.24
CA ILE A 274 8.64 -21.17 28.09
C ILE A 274 7.47 -20.38 27.49
N ASP A 275 7.74 -19.18 26.94
CA ASP A 275 6.73 -18.37 26.27
C ASP A 275 6.24 -19.02 24.98
N PHE A 276 7.14 -19.67 24.23
CA PHE A 276 6.74 -20.46 23.07
C PHE A 276 5.75 -21.57 23.42
N VAL A 277 5.97 -22.28 24.53
CA VAL A 277 5.06 -23.34 25.00
C VAL A 277 3.69 -22.75 25.37
N ILE A 278 3.65 -21.52 25.91
CA ILE A 278 2.41 -20.82 26.23
C ILE A 278 1.67 -20.40 24.96
N TRP A 279 2.36 -19.83 23.97
CA TRP A 279 1.77 -19.53 22.67
C TRP A 279 1.22 -20.80 22.00
N LEU A 280 2.02 -21.87 21.93
CA LEU A 280 1.66 -23.12 21.29
C LEU A 280 0.42 -23.78 21.93
N LYS A 281 0.30 -23.70 23.27
CA LYS A 281 -0.85 -24.25 23.99
C LYS A 281 -2.15 -23.50 23.69
N ASN A 282 -2.06 -22.20 23.42
CA ASN A 282 -3.23 -21.36 23.17
C ASN A 282 -3.50 -21.15 21.67
N TYR A 283 -2.67 -21.71 20.77
CA TYR A 283 -2.79 -21.55 19.33
C TYR A 283 -4.17 -21.96 18.79
N THR A 284 -4.83 -21.04 18.09
CA THR A 284 -6.20 -21.19 17.58
C THR A 284 -6.31 -21.39 16.07
N GLY A 285 -5.18 -21.42 15.33
CA GLY A 285 -5.16 -21.49 13.86
C GLY A 285 -4.76 -20.18 13.22
#